data_AF-A0A512DTD4-F1
#
_entry.id   AF-A0A512DTD4-F1
#
_cell.length_a   1.000
_cell.length_b   1.000
_cell.length_c   1.000
_cell.angle_alpha   90.00
_cell.angle_beta   90.00
_cell.angle_gamma   90.00
#
_symmetry.space_group_name_H-M   'P 1'
#
loop_
_entity.id
_entity.type
_entity.pdbx_description
1 polymer ?
#
loop_
_entity_poly.entity_id
_entity_poly.type
_entity_poly.pdbx_seq_one_letter_code
_entity_poly.pdbx_strand_id
1 'polypeptide(L)' 'MTPLYRTILHASGGTYYQGEPISLADAQMMLSNDIAEGKVEVGAFLKIDEDALILEPADAKP' A
#
# COMPACT_ATOMS: atom_id res chain seq x y z
N MET A 1 6.50 0.37 -19.83
CA MET A 1 6.10 -0.81 -19.04
C MET A 1 5.80 -0.32 -17.64
N THR A 2 4.60 -0.58 -17.14
CA THR A 2 4.22 -0.25 -15.76
C THR A 2 4.78 -1.33 -14.82
N PRO A 3 5.48 -0.96 -13.73
CA PRO A 3 5.87 -1.92 -12.72
C PRO A 3 4.61 -2.50 -12.06
N LEU A 4 4.60 -3.82 -11.91
CA LEU A 4 3.51 -4.57 -11.30
C LEU A 4 4.02 -5.19 -10.00
N TYR A 5 3.27 -5.02 -8.93
CA TYR A 5 3.62 -5.47 -7.60
C TYR A 5 2.69 -6.58 -7.18
N ARG A 6 3.21 -7.70 -6.68
CA ARG A 6 2.37 -8.83 -6.23
C ARG A 6 2.05 -8.77 -4.74
N THR A 7 2.82 -7.97 -4.01
CA THR A 7 2.77 -7.90 -2.56
C THR A 7 2.84 -6.45 -2.12
N ILE A 8 1.94 -6.09 -1.22
CA ILE A 8 1.96 -4.87 -0.44
C ILE A 8 2.18 -5.27 1.01
N LEU A 9 3.29 -4.86 1.59
CA LEU A 9 3.63 -5.09 2.99
C LEU A 9 3.20 -3.89 3.82
N HIS A 10 2.74 -4.11 5.03
CA HIS A 10 2.56 -3.06 6.02
C HIS A 10 3.91 -2.71 6.64
N ALA A 11 4.19 -1.42 6.85
CA ALA A 11 5.39 -0.96 7.55
C ALA A 11 5.53 -1.56 8.96
N SER A 12 4.39 -1.89 9.59
CA SER A 12 4.33 -2.58 10.89
C SER A 12 4.75 -4.07 10.83
N GLY A 13 5.13 -4.59 9.66
CA GLY A 13 5.57 -5.98 9.46
C GLY A 13 4.46 -6.95 9.06
N GLY A 14 3.26 -6.45 8.74
CA GLY A 14 2.15 -7.25 8.22
C GLY A 14 2.15 -7.33 6.69
N THR A 15 1.25 -8.14 6.12
CA THR A 15 0.96 -8.11 4.68
C THR A 15 -0.37 -7.40 4.48
N TYR A 16 -0.37 -6.26 3.80
CA TYR A 16 -1.58 -5.51 3.48
C TYR A 16 -2.33 -6.14 2.31
N TYR A 17 -1.58 -6.57 1.28
CA TYR A 17 -2.15 -7.23 0.12
C TYR A 17 -1.17 -8.26 -0.43
N GLN A 18 -1.66 -9.44 -0.76
CA GLN A 18 -0.89 -10.46 -1.47
C GLN A 18 -1.84 -11.20 -2.39
N GLY A 19 -1.53 -11.20 -3.68
CA GLY A 19 -2.43 -11.77 -4.67
C GLY A 19 -1.94 -11.53 -6.09
N GLU A 20 -2.85 -11.04 -6.93
CA GLU A 20 -2.55 -10.76 -8.32
C GLU A 20 -1.61 -9.55 -8.47
N PRO A 21 -0.75 -9.53 -9.50
CA PRO A 21 0.10 -8.38 -9.79
C PRO A 21 -0.76 -7.14 -10.03
N ILE A 22 -0.67 -6.17 -9.10
CA ILE A 22 -1.39 -4.91 -9.11
C ILE A 22 -0.47 -3.76 -9.51
N SER A 23 -0.99 -2.82 -10.30
CA SER A 23 -0.26 -1.60 -10.66
C SER A 23 -0.15 -0.66 -9.46
N LEU A 24 0.85 0.23 -9.46
CA LEU A 24 0.90 1.30 -8.44
C LEU A 24 -0.40 2.12 -8.38
N ALA A 25 -1.00 2.42 -9.54
CA ALA A 25 -2.24 3.20 -9.62
C ALA A 25 -3.44 2.45 -9.00
N ASP A 26 -3.57 1.16 -9.29
CA ASP A 26 -4.62 0.32 -8.70
C ASP A 26 -4.43 0.17 -7.18
N ALA A 27 -3.18 -0.03 -6.73
CA ALA A 27 -2.85 -0.09 -5.30
C ALA A 27 -3.16 1.25 -4.60
N GLN A 28 -2.85 2.39 -5.22
CA GLN A 28 -3.21 3.71 -4.69
C GLN A 28 -4.73 3.92 -4.66
N MET A 29 -5.46 3.42 -5.64
CA MET A 29 -6.92 3.48 -5.66
C MET A 29 -7.53 2.63 -4.55
N MET A 30 -7.02 1.41 -4.34
CA MET A 30 -7.42 0.56 -3.21
C MET A 30 -7.16 1.25 -1.87
N LEU A 31 -5.96 1.80 -1.68
CA LEU A 31 -5.62 2.54 -0.47
C LEU A 31 -6.56 3.74 -0.25
N SER A 32 -6.81 4.54 -1.29
CA SER A 32 -7.71 5.69 -1.20
C SER A 32 -9.13 5.27 -0.82
N ASN A 33 -9.60 4.14 -1.35
CA ASN A 33 -10.89 3.58 -1.02
C ASN A 33 -10.93 3.08 0.44
N ASP A 34 -9.90 2.39 0.91
CA ASP A 34 -9.81 1.92 2.29
C ASP A 34 -9.71 3.08 3.31
N ILE A 35 -9.04 4.18 2.94
CA ILE A 35 -9.03 5.42 3.72
C ILE A 35 -10.44 6.01 3.78
N ALA A 36 -11.15 6.05 2.65
CA ALA A 36 -12.52 6.55 2.60
C ALA A 36 -13.51 5.67 3.39
N GLU A 37 -13.28 4.36 3.41
CA GLU A 37 -14.05 3.40 4.21
C GLU A 37 -13.66 3.39 5.70
N GLY A 38 -12.59 4.11 6.09
CA GLY A 38 -12.07 4.14 7.46
C GLY A 38 -11.37 2.86 7.90
N LYS A 39 -10.98 2.00 6.95
CA LYS A 39 -10.17 0.79 7.20
C LYS A 39 -8.70 1.12 7.38
N VAL A 40 -8.23 2.19 6.73
CA VAL A 40 -6.86 2.70 6.82
C VAL A 40 -6.88 4.16 7.29
N GLU A 41 -5.87 4.55 8.07
CA GLU A 41 -5.75 5.91 8.59
C GLU A 41 -5.53 6.94 7.48
N VAL A 42 -6.20 8.09 7.63
CA VAL A 42 -6.03 9.23 6.71
C VAL A 42 -4.59 9.73 6.80
N GLY A 43 -3.87 9.65 5.69
CA GLY A 43 -2.45 10.01 5.60
C GLY A 43 -1.52 8.82 5.41
N ALA A 44 -2.04 7.58 5.42
CA ALA A 44 -1.28 6.43 4.97
C ALA A 44 -0.88 6.58 3.50
N PHE A 45 0.30 6.08 3.15
CA PHE A 45 0.84 6.17 1.79
C PHE A 45 1.56 4.89 1.37
N LEU A 46 1.59 4.64 0.07
CA LEU A 46 2.35 3.53 -0.51
C LEU A 46 3.74 4.02 -0.90
N LYS A 47 4.75 3.40 -0.31
CA LYS A 47 6.16 3.52 -0.68
C LYS A 47 6.54 2.38 -1.61
N ILE A 48 7.32 2.69 -2.63
CA ILE A 48 7.86 1.69 -3.55
C ILE A 48 9.21 1.23 -3.01
N ASP A 49 9.39 -0.08 -2.84
CA ASP A 49 10.63 -0.68 -2.36
C ASP A 49 11.02 -1.84 -3.29
N GLU A 50 12.07 -1.66 -4.08
CA GLU A 50 12.60 -2.59 -5.11
C GLU A 50 11.57 -3.42 -5.91
N ASP A 51 10.99 -4.47 -5.32
CA ASP A 51 10.02 -5.39 -5.95
C ASP A 51 8.63 -5.43 -5.25
N ALA A 52 8.43 -4.61 -4.22
CA ALA A 52 7.23 -4.58 -3.37
C ALA A 52 6.72 -3.16 -3.10
N LEU A 53 5.47 -3.07 -2.67
CA LEU A 53 4.92 -1.83 -2.11
C LEU A 53 4.90 -1.95 -0.59
N ILE A 54 5.26 -0.89 0.11
CA ILE A 54 5.18 -0.77 1.56
C ILE A 54 4.09 0.25 1.89
N LEU A 55 3.03 -0.19 2.55
CA LEU A 55 2.02 0.67 3.14
C LEU A 55 2.54 1.24 4.46
N GLU A 56 2.81 2.53 4.47
CA GLU A 56 3.19 3.30 5.66
C GLU A 56 1.94 3.96 6.23
N PRO A 57 1.63 3.77 7.53
CA PRO A 57 0.55 4.49 8.19
C PRO A 57 0.92 5.97 8.38
N ALA A 58 -0.10 6.82 8.50
CA ALA A 58 0.06 8.25 8.74
C ALA A 58 0.83 8.55 10.04
N ASP A 59 0.73 7.66 11.02
CA ASP A 59 1.36 7.78 12.34
C ASP A 59 2.75 7.09 12.42
N ALA A 60 3.34 6.66 11.30
CA ALA A 60 4.73 6.22 11.27
C ALA A 60 5.67 7.39 11.59
N LYS A 61 5.82 7.67 12.89
CA LYS A 61 6.75 8.68 13.41
C LYS A 61 8.17 8.30 12.96
N PRO A 62 8.93 9.24 12.37
CA PRO A 62 10.31 9.01 11.94
C PRO A 62 11.26 8.68 13.09
#